data_AF-A0A521RP25-F1
#
_entry.id   AF-A0A521RP25-F1
#
_cell.length_a   1.000
_cell.length_b   1.000
_cell.length_c   1.000
_cell.angle_alpha   90.00
_cell.angle_beta   90.00
_cell.angle_gamma   90.00
#
_symmetry.space_group_name_H-M   'P 1'
#
loop_
_entity.id
_entity.type
_entity.pdbx_description
1 polymer ?
#
loop_
_entity_poly.entity_id
_entity_poly.type
_entity_poly.pdbx_seq_one_letter_code
_entity_poly.pdbx_strand_id
1 'polypeptide(L)'
;MPDTLFTAPATFTVAQRIALHRRPLPSHELTGQNFRTWAVAVCHAEVQHRSRDFARIERELNISFDRIEDPSCEERGQYPHEAKAATALIWLSHLQTHESEKRAPFDAKAWRDWPAARRAAWLARRRYLWAGFLKAVRAYRDARALIDQPLAA
;
A
#
# COMPACT_ATOMS: atom_id res chain seq x y z
N MET A 1 -18.30 -22.89 11.07
CA MET A 1 -18.91 -23.16 9.76
C MET A 1 -17.79 -23.23 8.75
N PRO A 2 -17.53 -24.35 8.06
CA PRO A 2 -16.58 -24.36 6.97
C PRO A 2 -17.26 -23.66 5.78
N ASP A 3 -16.83 -22.44 5.48
CA ASP A 3 -17.21 -21.74 4.25
C ASP A 3 -16.63 -22.52 3.07
N THR A 4 -17.42 -23.42 2.51
CA THR A 4 -17.10 -24.10 1.26
C THR A 4 -17.20 -23.09 0.13
N LEU A 5 -16.05 -22.61 -0.34
CA LEU A 5 -15.99 -21.86 -1.59
C LEU A 5 -16.44 -22.74 -2.75
N PHE A 6 -17.15 -22.11 -3.69
CA PHE A 6 -17.56 -22.70 -4.96
C PHE A 6 -16.32 -23.26 -5.69
N THR A 7 -16.32 -24.55 -6.03
CA THR A 7 -15.30 -25.12 -6.91
C THR A 7 -15.48 -24.47 -8.27
N ALA A 8 -14.63 -23.48 -8.58
CA ALA A 8 -14.63 -22.83 -9.88
C ALA A 8 -14.42 -23.90 -10.98
N PRO A 9 -15.13 -23.83 -12.12
CA PRO A 9 -15.00 -24.79 -13.21
C PRO A 9 -13.53 -24.96 -13.64
N ALA A 10 -13.16 -26.17 -14.07
CA ALA A 10 -11.79 -26.60 -14.40
C ALA A 10 -11.07 -25.76 -15.47
N THR A 11 -11.76 -24.81 -16.09
CA THR A 11 -11.26 -23.89 -17.12
C THR A 11 -10.61 -22.61 -16.58
N PHE A 12 -10.76 -22.29 -15.29
CA PHE A 12 -10.13 -21.09 -14.73
C PHE A 12 -8.63 -21.30 -14.46
N THR A 13 -7.82 -20.38 -14.97
CA THR A 13 -6.41 -20.27 -14.60
C THR A 13 -6.26 -19.98 -13.10
N VAL A 14 -5.11 -20.30 -12.52
CA VAL A 14 -4.81 -20.01 -11.11
C VAL A 14 -5.01 -18.51 -10.79
N ALA A 15 -4.60 -17.62 -11.69
CA ALA A 15 -4.79 -16.18 -11.52
C ALA A 15 -6.27 -15.76 -11.47
N GLN A 16 -7.11 -16.35 -12.33
CA GLN A 16 -8.55 -16.08 -12.33
C GLN A 16 -9.22 -16.62 -11.06
N ARG A 17 -8.81 -17.81 -10.59
CA ARG A 17 -9.29 -18.37 -9.32
C ARG A 17 -8.94 -17.45 -8.15
N ILE A 18 -7.70 -16.97 -8.08
CA ILE A 18 -7.30 -16.01 -7.05
C ILE A 18 -8.19 -14.78 -7.12
N ALA A 19 -8.28 -14.12 -8.28
CA ALA A 19 -9.06 -12.90 -8.46
C ALA A 19 -10.53 -13.04 -8.02
N LEU A 20 -11.16 -14.19 -8.28
CA LEU A 20 -12.54 -14.48 -7.87
C LEU A 20 -12.71 -14.55 -6.35
N HIS A 21 -11.69 -15.02 -5.63
CA HIS A 21 -11.75 -15.21 -4.19
C HIS A 21 -11.19 -14.04 -3.39
N ARG A 22 -10.57 -13.05 -4.05
CA ARG A 22 -10.12 -11.82 -3.41
C ARG A 22 -11.29 -11.12 -2.72
N ARG A 23 -11.00 -10.54 -1.57
CA ARG A 23 -11.96 -9.71 -0.83
C ARG A 23 -11.29 -8.36 -0.56
N PRO A 24 -11.97 -7.23 -0.77
CA PRO A 24 -11.43 -5.95 -0.34
C PRO A 24 -11.52 -5.87 1.18
N LEU A 25 -10.63 -5.09 1.79
CA LEU A 25 -10.77 -4.74 3.20
C LEU A 25 -12.14 -4.04 3.37
N PRO A 26 -12.95 -4.37 4.40
CA PRO A 26 -14.17 -3.59 4.66
C PRO A 26 -13.86 -2.11 4.86
N SER A 27 -14.79 -1.24 4.49
CA SER A 27 -14.61 0.21 4.72
C SER A 27 -14.37 0.47 6.21
N HIS A 28 -13.36 1.29 6.50
CA HIS A 28 -12.93 1.62 7.84
C HIS A 28 -12.58 3.10 7.89
N GLU A 29 -13.19 3.83 8.80
CA GLU A 29 -12.83 5.22 9.06
C GLU A 29 -11.95 5.29 10.31
N LEU A 30 -10.76 5.86 10.16
CA LEU A 30 -9.90 6.21 11.28
C LEU A 30 -10.16 7.68 11.63
N THR A 31 -10.94 7.93 12.69
CA THR A 31 -11.28 9.28 13.14
C THR A 31 -10.20 9.87 14.05
N GLY A 32 -10.05 11.20 14.03
CA GLY A 32 -9.27 11.95 15.03
C GLY A 32 -7.75 12.03 14.85
N GLN A 33 -7.19 11.56 13.74
CA GLN A 33 -5.73 11.59 13.49
C GLN A 33 -5.31 12.73 12.54
N ASN A 34 -4.07 13.21 12.66
CA ASN A 34 -3.50 14.10 11.65
C ASN A 34 -3.39 13.36 10.30
N PHE A 35 -3.45 14.10 9.20
CA PHE A 35 -3.50 13.53 7.84
C PHE A 35 -2.40 12.50 7.56
N ARG A 36 -1.15 12.75 7.99
CA ARG A 36 -0.04 11.84 7.72
C ARG A 36 -0.22 10.52 8.47
N THR A 37 -0.52 10.59 9.77
CA THR A 37 -0.75 9.39 10.60
C THR A 37 -1.94 8.59 10.08
N TRP A 38 -3.04 9.27 9.73
CA TRP A 38 -4.20 8.66 9.10
C TRP A 38 -3.82 7.91 7.81
N ALA A 39 -3.15 8.60 6.87
CA ALA A 39 -2.78 8.03 5.57
C ALA A 39 -1.84 6.82 5.71
N VAL A 40 -0.89 6.87 6.65
CA VAL A 40 -0.02 5.75 6.99
C VAL A 40 -0.85 4.56 7.47
N ALA A 41 -1.73 4.78 8.43
CA ALA A 41 -2.52 3.72 9.05
C ALA A 41 -3.45 3.03 8.05
N VAL A 42 -4.22 3.80 7.26
CA VAL A 42 -5.11 3.23 6.24
C VAL A 42 -4.33 2.49 5.15
N CYS A 43 -3.27 3.07 4.59
CA CYS A 43 -2.52 2.41 3.53
C CYS A 43 -1.80 1.14 4.03
N HIS A 44 -1.31 1.12 5.28
CA HIS A 44 -0.79 -0.11 5.88
C HIS A 44 -1.87 -1.16 6.09
N ALA A 45 -3.07 -0.77 6.55
CA ALA A 45 -4.18 -1.69 6.73
C ALA A 45 -4.55 -2.38 5.41
N GLU A 46 -4.61 -1.64 4.30
CA GLU A 46 -4.87 -2.20 2.97
C GLU A 46 -3.81 -3.21 2.53
N VAL A 47 -2.52 -2.86 2.65
CA VAL A 47 -1.44 -3.76 2.24
C VAL A 47 -1.38 -5.00 3.12
N GLN A 48 -1.57 -4.86 4.44
CA GLN A 48 -1.63 -6.00 5.35
C GLN A 48 -2.84 -6.88 5.07
N HIS A 49 -3.99 -6.28 4.76
CA HIS A 49 -5.19 -7.01 4.37
C HIS A 49 -4.93 -7.81 3.09
N ARG A 50 -4.35 -7.18 2.07
CA ARG A 50 -3.98 -7.84 0.80
C ARG A 50 -3.17 -9.11 1.05
N SER A 51 -2.12 -9.03 1.88
CA SER A 51 -1.26 -10.19 2.21
C SER A 51 -2.00 -11.26 2.99
N ARG A 52 -2.82 -10.89 3.99
CA ARG A 52 -3.64 -11.84 4.78
C ARG A 52 -4.69 -12.54 3.92
N ASP A 53 -5.35 -11.80 3.04
CA ASP A 53 -6.35 -12.34 2.11
C ASP A 53 -5.70 -13.29 1.10
N PHE A 54 -4.51 -12.95 0.59
CA PHE A 54 -3.76 -13.84 -0.29
C PHE A 54 -3.38 -15.16 0.41
N ALA A 55 -2.82 -15.10 1.63
CA ALA A 55 -2.48 -16.27 2.41
C ALA A 55 -3.72 -17.11 2.82
N ARG A 56 -4.90 -16.49 2.93
CA ARG A 56 -6.18 -17.20 3.08
C ARG A 56 -6.53 -17.96 1.81
N ILE A 57 -6.46 -17.31 0.65
CA ILE A 57 -6.76 -17.92 -0.65
C ILE A 57 -5.80 -19.07 -0.98
N GLU A 58 -4.50 -18.92 -0.71
CA GLU A 58 -3.51 -20.00 -0.88
C GLU A 58 -3.96 -21.27 -0.15
N ARG A 59 -4.34 -21.14 1.13
CA ARG A 59 -4.80 -22.26 1.96
C ARG A 59 -6.12 -22.84 1.46
N GLU A 60 -7.10 -21.99 1.14
CA GLU A 60 -8.43 -22.45 0.72
C GLU A 60 -8.42 -23.11 -0.66
N LEU A 61 -7.58 -22.65 -1.58
CA LEU A 61 -7.45 -23.24 -2.92
C LEU A 61 -6.43 -24.38 -3.00
N ASN A 62 -5.73 -24.67 -1.88
CA ASN A 62 -4.63 -25.62 -1.80
C ASN A 62 -3.57 -25.37 -2.88
N ILE A 63 -3.17 -24.10 -3.03
CA ILE A 63 -2.11 -23.65 -3.93
C ILE A 63 -0.96 -23.08 -3.10
N SER A 64 0.26 -23.21 -3.61
CA SER A 64 1.47 -22.67 -2.97
C SER A 64 2.27 -21.88 -3.98
N PHE A 65 2.74 -20.71 -3.56
CA PHE A 65 3.70 -19.90 -4.33
C PHE A 65 5.06 -19.90 -3.66
N ASP A 66 6.11 -20.10 -4.45
CA ASP A 66 7.46 -19.79 -4.02
C ASP A 66 7.66 -18.27 -4.07
N ARG A 67 7.84 -17.66 -2.89
CA ARG A 67 8.02 -16.21 -2.76
C ARG A 67 9.42 -15.75 -3.19
N ILE A 68 10.39 -16.66 -3.33
CA ILE A 68 11.72 -16.36 -3.86
C ILE A 68 11.63 -16.23 -5.38
N GLU A 69 10.95 -17.17 -6.04
CA GLU A 69 10.76 -17.14 -7.50
C GLU A 69 9.68 -16.13 -7.95
N ASP A 70 8.64 -15.94 -7.13
CA ASP A 70 7.55 -14.98 -7.38
C ASP A 70 7.35 -14.03 -6.17
N PRO A 71 8.22 -13.01 -6.02
CA PRO A 71 8.15 -12.08 -4.90
C PRO A 71 6.90 -11.17 -4.92
N SER A 72 6.21 -11.06 -6.07
CA SER A 72 4.98 -10.27 -6.21
C SER A 72 3.72 -11.13 -6.26
N CYS A 73 3.79 -12.40 -5.85
CA CYS A 73 2.63 -13.30 -5.85
C CYS A 73 1.39 -12.71 -5.15
N GLU A 74 1.58 -11.98 -4.04
CA GLU A 74 0.50 -11.34 -3.27
C GLU A 74 -0.20 -10.19 -4.02
N GLU A 75 0.37 -9.73 -5.13
CA GLU A 75 -0.21 -8.70 -5.99
C GLU A 75 -1.18 -9.27 -7.03
N ARG A 76 -1.23 -10.60 -7.18
CA ARG A 76 -2.11 -11.28 -8.13
C ARG A 76 -3.57 -11.05 -7.75
N GLY A 77 -4.32 -10.41 -8.65
CA GLY A 77 -5.72 -10.06 -8.41
C GLY A 77 -5.92 -8.95 -7.38
N GLN A 78 -4.87 -8.20 -7.02
CA GLN A 78 -5.02 -7.08 -6.08
C GLN A 78 -5.99 -6.02 -6.62
N TYR A 79 -6.73 -5.39 -5.73
CA TYR A 79 -7.62 -4.30 -6.10
C TYR A 79 -6.83 -3.03 -6.42
N PRO A 80 -7.36 -2.13 -7.27
CA PRO A 80 -6.68 -0.88 -7.59
C PRO A 80 -6.30 -0.04 -6.36
N HIS A 81 -7.16 0.02 -5.34
CA HIS A 81 -6.86 0.77 -4.11
C HIS A 81 -5.71 0.17 -3.30
N GLU A 82 -5.55 -1.16 -3.28
CA GLU A 82 -4.43 -1.84 -2.61
C GLU A 82 -3.10 -1.46 -3.29
N ALA A 83 -3.07 -1.46 -4.63
CA ALA A 83 -1.88 -1.05 -5.39
C ALA A 83 -1.52 0.43 -5.17
N LYS A 84 -2.53 1.32 -5.09
CA LYS A 84 -2.30 2.73 -4.79
C LYS A 84 -1.88 2.96 -3.34
N ALA A 85 -2.40 2.19 -2.39
CA ALA A 85 -1.95 2.21 -1.00
C ALA A 85 -0.46 1.82 -0.90
N ALA A 86 -0.04 0.75 -1.57
CA ALA A 86 1.37 0.35 -1.63
C ALA A 86 2.24 1.47 -2.25
N THR A 87 1.78 2.10 -3.33
CA THR A 87 2.45 3.24 -3.96
C THR A 87 2.63 4.41 -2.97
N ALA A 88 1.61 4.73 -2.18
CA ALA A 88 1.70 5.78 -1.17
C ALA A 88 2.74 5.46 -0.09
N LEU A 89 2.83 4.21 0.36
CA LEU A 89 3.85 3.77 1.33
C LEU A 89 5.27 3.84 0.75
N ILE A 90 5.47 3.56 -0.55
CA ILE A 90 6.78 3.73 -1.21
C ILE A 90 7.21 5.21 -1.20
N TRP A 91 6.31 6.14 -1.57
CA TRP A 91 6.59 7.58 -1.51
C TRP A 91 6.90 8.04 -0.08
N LEU A 92 6.16 7.53 0.89
CA LEU A 92 6.39 7.82 2.30
C LEU A 92 7.77 7.31 2.76
N SER A 93 8.17 6.11 2.36
CA SER A 93 9.49 5.54 2.67
C SER A 93 10.60 6.43 2.11
N HIS A 94 10.51 6.85 0.85
CA HIS A 94 11.47 7.80 0.26
C HIS A 94 11.51 9.12 1.03
N LEU A 95 10.36 9.64 1.45
CA LEU A 95 10.29 10.86 2.26
C LEU A 95 10.92 10.66 3.64
N GLN A 96 10.67 9.54 4.31
CA GLN A 96 11.23 9.23 5.63
C GLN A 96 12.75 9.06 5.57
N THR A 97 13.26 8.38 4.55
CA THR A 97 14.72 8.27 4.29
C THR A 97 15.33 9.65 4.02
N HIS A 98 14.69 10.47 3.20
CA HIS A 98 15.15 11.86 2.97
C HIS A 98 15.11 12.71 4.26
N GLU A 99 14.07 12.54 5.08
CA GLU A 99 13.94 13.21 6.37
C GLU A 99 14.96 12.71 7.42
N SER A 100 15.41 11.45 7.31
CA SER A 100 16.40 10.87 8.21
C SER A 100 17.82 11.35 7.92
N GLU A 101 18.14 11.80 6.69
CA GLU A 101 19.42 12.47 6.38
C GLU A 101 19.70 13.65 7.32
N LYS A 102 18.65 14.37 7.73
CA LYS A 102 18.75 15.49 8.68
C LYS A 102 19.15 15.03 10.09
N ARG A 103 18.85 13.77 10.43
CA ARG A 103 19.07 13.14 11.74
C ARG A 103 20.29 12.21 11.76
N ALA A 104 20.82 11.83 10.60
CA ALA A 104 21.90 10.87 10.48
C ALA A 104 23.23 11.50 10.93
N PRO A 105 23.95 10.88 11.88
CA PRO A 105 25.24 11.38 12.36
C PRO A 105 26.40 11.16 11.36
N PHE A 106 26.15 10.48 10.23
CA PHE A 106 27.17 10.12 9.24
C PHE A 106 27.66 11.32 8.42
N ASP A 107 26.79 12.30 8.13
CA ASP A 107 27.21 13.63 7.72
C ASP A 107 27.52 14.40 9.01
N ALA A 108 28.80 14.50 9.38
CA ALA A 108 29.29 15.03 10.66
C ALA A 108 28.90 16.50 10.97
N LYS A 109 28.02 17.12 10.19
CA LYS A 109 27.55 18.50 10.32
C LYS A 109 26.05 18.51 10.58
N ALA A 110 25.65 19.12 11.69
CA ALA A 110 24.23 19.33 11.98
C ALA A 110 23.58 20.16 10.87
N TRP A 111 22.26 20.01 10.68
CA TRP A 111 21.49 20.76 9.67
C TRP A 111 21.76 22.27 9.66
N ARG A 112 21.97 22.87 10.83
CA ARG A 112 22.29 24.31 10.99
C ARG A 112 23.60 24.71 10.31
N ASP A 113 24.54 23.77 10.20
CA ASP A 113 25.87 23.96 9.64
C ASP A 113 25.93 23.64 8.14
N TRP A 114 24.79 23.26 7.55
CA TRP A 114 24.70 23.01 6.11
C TRP A 114 24.74 24.31 5.32
N PRO A 115 25.49 24.38 4.20
CA PRO A 115 25.44 25.50 3.29
C PRO A 115 24.01 25.84 2.86
N ALA A 116 23.72 27.13 2.65
CA ALA A 116 22.38 27.58 2.26
C ALA A 116 21.85 26.87 1.01
N ALA A 117 22.71 26.69 -0.01
CA ALA A 117 22.37 25.95 -1.24
C ALA A 117 21.98 24.49 -0.95
N ARG A 118 22.71 23.79 -0.07
CA ARG A 118 22.40 22.41 0.33
C ARG A 118 21.05 22.33 1.05
N ARG A 119 20.77 23.26 1.97
CA ARG A 119 19.47 23.33 2.66
C ARG A 119 18.32 23.59 1.68
N ALA A 120 18.52 24.50 0.73
CA ALA A 120 17.53 24.81 -0.29
C ALA A 120 17.23 23.59 -1.19
N ALA A 121 18.27 22.89 -1.67
CA ALA A 121 18.12 21.68 -2.46
C ALA A 121 17.39 20.57 -1.69
N TRP A 122 17.76 20.36 -0.42
CA TRP A 122 17.10 19.40 0.46
C TRP A 122 15.62 19.72 0.67
N LEU A 123 15.26 21.00 0.89
CA LEU A 123 13.87 21.44 1.03
C LEU A 123 13.08 21.29 -0.28
N ALA A 124 13.70 21.54 -1.43
CA ALA A 124 13.09 21.31 -2.73
C ALA A 124 12.79 19.82 -2.94
N ARG A 125 13.75 18.94 -2.65
CA ARG A 125 13.56 17.49 -2.72
C ARG A 125 12.48 16.99 -1.76
N ARG A 126 12.46 17.48 -0.52
CA ARG A 126 11.42 17.16 0.46
C ARG A 126 10.03 17.54 -0.05
N ARG A 127 9.87 18.74 -0.63
CA ARG A 127 8.58 19.19 -1.21
C ARG A 127 8.14 18.28 -2.36
N TYR A 128 9.06 17.88 -3.24
CA TYR A 128 8.77 16.94 -4.31
C TYR A 128 8.27 15.59 -3.78
N LEU A 129 8.97 15.01 -2.80
CA LEU A 129 8.59 13.74 -2.18
C LEU A 129 7.24 13.83 -1.47
N TRP A 130 6.99 14.93 -0.75
CA TRP A 130 5.70 15.18 -0.10
C TRP A 130 4.57 15.32 -1.12
N ALA A 131 4.77 16.05 -2.23
CA ALA A 131 3.78 16.16 -3.30
C ALA A 131 3.48 14.80 -3.94
N GLY A 132 4.50 13.96 -4.14
CA GLY A 132 4.35 12.58 -4.62
C GLY A 132 3.50 11.73 -3.67
N PHE A 133 3.77 11.80 -2.36
CA PHE A 133 2.97 11.14 -1.33
C PHE A 133 1.51 11.60 -1.36
N LEU A 134 1.25 12.91 -1.39
CA LEU A 134 -0.11 13.46 -1.45
C LEU A 134 -0.86 12.99 -2.70
N LYS A 135 -0.20 12.98 -3.86
CA LYS A 135 -0.80 12.49 -5.12
C LYS A 135 -1.14 11.00 -5.03
N ALA A 136 -0.26 10.20 -4.43
CA ALA A 136 -0.49 8.77 -4.26
C ALA A 136 -1.65 8.48 -3.28
N VAL A 137 -1.73 9.20 -2.15
CA VAL A 137 -2.84 9.08 -1.20
C VAL A 137 -4.16 9.51 -1.83
N ARG A 138 -4.17 10.55 -2.66
CA ARG A 138 -5.37 10.94 -3.43
C ARG A 138 -5.80 9.84 -4.38
N ALA A 139 -4.87 9.27 -5.16
CA ALA A 139 -5.17 8.16 -6.06
C ALA A 139 -5.71 6.93 -5.33
N TYR A 140 -5.21 6.66 -4.11
CA TYR A 140 -5.78 5.64 -3.23
C TYR A 140 -7.23 5.94 -2.87
N ARG A 141 -7.53 7.15 -2.38
CA ARG A 141 -8.89 7.55 -2.02
C ARG A 141 -9.85 7.45 -3.19
N ASP A 142 -9.45 7.94 -4.36
CA ASP A 142 -10.26 7.89 -5.58
C ASP A 142 -10.55 6.43 -5.99
N ALA A 143 -9.55 5.55 -5.91
CA ALA A 143 -9.72 4.11 -6.20
C ALA A 143 -10.57 3.39 -5.14
N ARG A 144 -10.50 3.80 -3.88
CA ARG A 144 -11.27 3.19 -2.78
C ARG A 144 -12.73 3.61 -2.80
N ALA A 145 -13.03 4.85 -3.17
CA ALA A 145 -14.39 5.34 -3.32
C ALA A 145 -15.23 4.54 -4.32
N LEU A 146 -14.61 3.87 -5.29
CA LEU A 146 -15.30 2.98 -6.24
C LEU A 146 -15.80 1.67 -5.60
N ILE A 147 -15.20 1.25 -4.48
CA ILE A 147 -15.57 0.04 -3.74
C ILE A 147 -16.54 0.36 -2.61
N ASP A 148 -16.36 1.52 -1.97
CA ASP A 148 -17.19 1.95 -0.84
C ASP A 148 -18.55 2.52 -1.28
N GLN A 149 -18.80 2.72 -2.59
CA GLN A 149 -20.12 3.07 -3.09
C GLN A 149 -21.10 1.91 -2.81
N PRO A 150 -22.26 2.17 -2.16
CA PRO A 150 -23.29 1.16 -2.07
C PRO A 150 -23.69 0.78 -3.49
N LEU A 151 -23.76 -0.53 -3.78
CA LEU A 151 -24.38 -1.04 -5.00
C LEU A 151 -25.75 -0.34 -5.11
N ALA A 152 -25.89 0.54 -6.10
CA ALA A 152 -27.19 1.15 -6.38
C ALA A 152 -28.16 -0.01 -6.62
N ALA A 153 -29.17 -0.09 -5.77
CA ALA A 153 -30.22 -1.11 -5.79
C ALA A 153 -31.04 -1.04 -7.08
#